data_AF-A0A3D0R1S8-F1
#
_entry.id   AF-A0A3D0R1S8-F1
#
_cell.length_a   1.000
_cell.length_b   1.000
_cell.length_c   1.000
_cell.angle_alpha   90.00
_cell.angle_beta   90.00
_cell.angle_gamma   90.00
#
_symmetry.space_group_name_H-M   'P 1'
#
loop_
_entity.id
_entity.type
_entity.pdbx_description
1 polymer ?
#
loop_
_entity_poly.entity_id
_entity_poly.type
_entity_poly.pdbx_seq_one_letter_code
_entity_poly.pdbx_strand_id
1 'polypeptide(L)'
;LRCPAPTAEVRHDAGVLTVAPADDRRRPAAVRAGADGSWHSADPRWLPVHLLDSLPRPVLLDDLDPFRTVDSGLEQHGLGATGTLTGPEHAGWDAVWDGVYAMLRVAGEGRVAETRQLLHCLVPLARPPGGGPDSTAIAHCSGTRREAFGAVLSSTPGTSSSLAATLVHELQHAKLAALTDLLPLHHADGRARYWAPWRPDPRPFDGLLQGAYAHLALAGYWQRYALWSSDPADRDNAWAEHSRCRAQVGAALPALRGSRSLTAAGRTLVEGMAGQHVRLLERPPPKGHLARAAAYVETARTMWRRQQTR
;
A
#
# COMPACT_ATOMS: atom_id res chain seq x y z
N LEU A 1 12.82 8.52 20.76
CA LEU A 1 13.61 9.18 21.84
C LEU A 1 14.54 10.21 21.20
N ARG A 2 14.48 11.49 21.59
CA ARG A 2 15.44 12.51 21.12
C ARG A 2 16.79 12.28 21.78
N CYS A 3 17.73 11.71 21.03
CA CYS A 3 19.10 11.49 21.45
C CYS A 3 20.05 12.18 20.46
N PRO A 4 20.83 13.18 20.89
CA PRO A 4 21.79 13.85 20.02
C PRO A 4 23.10 13.06 19.87
N ALA A 5 23.32 12.01 20.68
CA ALA A 5 24.46 11.12 20.48
C ALA A 5 24.24 10.28 19.21
N PRO A 6 25.29 10.06 18.38
CA PRO A 6 25.16 9.33 17.12
C PRO A 6 24.92 7.83 17.32
N THR A 7 25.19 7.30 18.52
CA THR A 7 25.02 5.90 18.88
C THR A 7 24.38 5.77 20.26
N ALA A 8 23.64 4.68 20.45
CA ALA A 8 23.06 4.31 21.74
C ALA A 8 23.09 2.79 21.91
N GLU A 9 23.36 2.32 23.13
CA GLU A 9 23.13 0.93 23.51
C GLU A 9 21.64 0.74 23.80
N VAL A 10 21.05 -0.30 23.19
CA VAL A 10 19.64 -0.66 23.39
C VAL A 10 19.60 -2.03 24.02
N ARG A 11 19.02 -2.12 25.22
CA ARG A 11 18.83 -3.38 25.94
C ARG A 11 17.35 -3.63 26.14
N HIS A 12 16.90 -4.85 25.88
CA HIS A 12 15.51 -5.25 26.14
C HIS A 12 15.49 -6.33 27.22
N ASP A 13 14.76 -6.08 28.30
CA ASP A 13 14.55 -7.06 29.37
C ASP A 13 13.12 -6.93 29.91
N ALA A 14 12.42 -8.06 30.04
CA ALA A 14 11.06 -8.16 30.58
C ALA A 14 10.05 -7.07 30.09
N GLY A 15 10.07 -6.71 28.80
CA GLY A 15 9.17 -5.69 28.22
C GLY A 15 9.61 -4.24 28.44
N VAL A 16 10.81 -4.04 28.98
CA VAL A 16 11.45 -2.73 29.15
C VAL A 16 12.61 -2.60 28.18
N LEU A 17 12.53 -1.62 27.30
CA LEU A 17 13.62 -1.18 26.43
C LEU A 17 14.38 -0.07 27.13
N THR A 18 15.63 -0.32 27.51
CA THR A 18 16.53 0.69 28.05
C THR A 18 17.42 1.20 26.92
N VAL A 19 17.38 2.51 26.68
CA VAL A 19 18.20 3.19 25.67
C VAL A 19 19.22 4.06 26.39
N ALA A 20 20.49 3.66 26.31
CA ALA A 20 21.61 4.37 26.90
C ALA A 20 22.41 5.07 25.79
N PRO A 21 22.37 6.41 25.68
CA PRO A 21 23.23 7.16 24.77
C PRO A 21 24.71 6.85 25.05
N ALA A 22 25.55 6.79 24.01
CA ALA A 22 27.00 6.61 24.19
C ALA A 22 27.71 7.81 24.89
N ASP A 23 26.97 8.88 25.19
CA ASP A 23 27.44 10.01 26.00
C ASP A 23 27.16 9.74 27.49
N ASP A 24 28.21 9.40 28.25
CA ASP A 24 28.18 9.05 29.68
C ASP A 24 27.51 10.11 30.59
N ARG A 25 27.32 11.35 30.10
CA ARG A 25 26.63 12.39 30.86
C ARG A 25 25.11 12.27 30.82
N ARG A 26 24.55 11.47 29.92
CA ARG A 26 23.11 11.33 29.75
C ARG A 26 22.60 10.07 30.44
N ARG A 27 21.57 10.24 31.28
CA ARG A 27 20.89 9.11 31.90
C ARG A 27 20.25 8.22 30.84
N PRO A 28 20.29 6.88 31.00
CA PRO A 28 19.50 5.97 30.19
C PRO A 28 18.01 6.29 30.30
N ALA A 29 17.28 6.15 29.19
CA ALA A 29 15.82 6.25 29.18
C ALA A 29 15.22 4.84 29.22
N ALA A 30 14.23 4.62 30.09
CA ALA A 30 13.48 3.37 30.14
C ALA A 30 12.15 3.56 29.41
N VAL A 31 11.93 2.76 28.37
CA VAL A 31 10.70 2.71 27.59
C VAL A 31 10.02 1.37 27.86
N ARG A 32 8.73 1.40 28.18
CA ARG A 32 7.96 0.20 28.54
C ARG A 32 6.94 -0.09 27.45
N ALA A 33 6.80 -1.35 27.09
CA ALA A 33 5.74 -1.80 26.20
C ALA A 33 4.39 -1.82 26.96
N GLY A 34 3.36 -1.24 26.35
CA GLY A 34 1.96 -1.36 26.74
C GLY A 34 1.34 -2.65 26.19
N ALA A 35 0.24 -3.09 26.83
CA ALA A 35 -0.50 -4.28 26.39
C ALA A 35 -1.17 -4.11 25.02
N ASP A 36 -1.37 -2.87 24.60
CA ASP A 36 -1.92 -2.45 23.31
C ASP A 36 -0.86 -2.36 22.19
N GLY A 37 0.41 -2.67 22.51
CA GLY A 37 1.53 -2.58 21.58
C GLY A 37 2.16 -1.19 21.47
N SER A 38 1.69 -0.22 22.25
CA SER A 38 2.30 1.11 22.34
C SER A 38 3.55 1.09 23.25
N TRP A 39 4.38 2.13 23.15
CA TRP A 39 5.57 2.28 23.98
C TRP A 39 5.49 3.59 24.76
N HIS A 40 5.74 3.52 26.06
CA HIS A 40 5.64 4.66 26.97
C HIS A 40 6.94 4.88 27.75
N SER A 41 7.25 6.15 28.03
CA SER A 41 8.36 6.52 28.89
C SER A 41 8.03 7.83 29.60
N ALA A 42 8.40 7.94 30.88
CA ALA A 42 8.32 9.18 31.64
C ALA A 42 9.46 10.16 31.31
N ASP A 43 10.45 9.72 30.53
CA ASP A 43 11.55 10.56 30.09
C ASP A 43 11.03 11.65 29.12
N PRO A 44 11.31 12.94 29.37
CA PRO A 44 10.82 14.04 28.52
C PRO A 44 11.42 14.03 27.10
N ARG A 45 12.48 13.26 26.85
CA ARG A 45 13.05 13.04 25.51
C ARG A 45 12.23 12.01 24.71
N TRP A 46 11.33 11.27 25.35
CA TRP A 46 10.47 10.33 24.67
C TRP A 46 9.47 11.09 23.81
N LEU A 47 9.38 10.69 22.54
CA LEU A 47 8.34 11.15 21.64
C LEU A 47 7.46 9.93 21.39
N PRO A 48 6.21 9.91 21.88
CA PRO A 48 5.29 8.82 21.56
C PRO A 48 4.95 8.87 20.08
N VAL A 49 4.92 7.70 19.44
CA VAL A 49 4.39 7.57 18.09
C VAL A 49 2.86 7.64 18.16
N HIS A 50 2.24 8.35 17.22
CA HIS A 50 0.78 8.48 17.18
C HIS A 50 0.13 7.12 16.89
N LEU A 51 -1.00 6.85 17.54
CA LEU A 51 -1.72 5.58 17.43
C LEU A 51 -3.03 5.80 16.71
N LEU A 52 -3.29 4.96 15.71
CA LEU A 52 -4.53 4.91 14.98
C LEU A 52 -5.39 3.75 15.53
N ASP A 53 -6.46 4.07 16.26
CA ASP A 53 -7.14 3.16 17.19
C ASP A 53 -8.57 2.76 16.77
N SER A 54 -8.79 2.40 15.50
CA SER A 54 -10.10 1.90 15.01
C SER A 54 -10.12 0.42 14.60
N LEU A 55 -8.95 -0.24 14.59
CA LEU A 55 -8.80 -1.66 14.28
C LEU A 55 -8.69 -2.50 15.57
N PRO A 56 -8.92 -3.83 15.50
CA PRO A 56 -8.75 -4.73 16.66
C PRO A 56 -7.36 -4.70 17.30
N ARG A 57 -6.36 -4.14 16.60
CA ARG A 57 -5.02 -3.82 17.12
C ARG A 57 -4.67 -2.41 16.65
N PRO A 58 -4.09 -1.55 17.52
CA PRO A 58 -3.61 -0.24 17.11
C PRO A 58 -2.56 -0.33 16.00
N VAL A 59 -2.59 0.63 15.08
CA VAL A 59 -1.56 0.81 14.05
C VAL A 59 -0.77 2.07 14.36
N LEU A 60 0.55 1.98 14.24
CA LEU A 60 1.43 3.13 14.45
C LEU A 60 1.34 4.07 13.24
N LEU A 61 1.19 5.38 13.48
CA LEU A 61 1.42 6.41 12.47
C LEU A 61 2.79 7.03 12.73
N ASP A 62 3.80 6.55 12.02
CA ASP A 62 5.19 6.95 12.24
C ASP A 62 5.56 8.15 11.39
N ASP A 63 5.49 9.33 12.00
CA ASP A 63 6.01 10.60 11.49
C ASP A 63 7.31 11.03 12.19
N LEU A 64 7.95 10.13 12.94
CA LEU A 64 9.11 10.42 13.80
C LEU A 64 10.43 9.76 13.36
N ASP A 65 10.42 8.57 12.75
CA ASP A 65 11.65 7.88 12.32
C ASP A 65 12.40 8.67 11.21
N PRO A 66 13.65 9.13 11.42
CA PRO A 66 14.39 9.88 10.41
C PRO A 66 14.73 9.08 9.14
N PHE A 67 14.63 7.76 9.15
CA PHE A 67 14.99 6.87 8.04
C PHE A 67 13.81 6.37 7.19
N ARG A 68 12.59 6.87 7.47
CA ARG A 68 11.32 6.44 6.84
C ARG A 68 11.37 6.25 5.33
N THR A 69 11.95 7.19 4.61
CA THR A 69 12.03 7.16 3.14
C THR A 69 13.44 7.06 2.59
N VAL A 70 14.48 6.98 3.43
CA VAL A 70 15.87 6.89 2.97
C VAL A 70 16.05 5.68 2.07
N ASP A 71 16.64 5.87 0.89
CA ASP A 71 16.86 4.86 -0.16
C ASP A 71 15.56 4.22 -0.69
N SER A 72 14.44 4.94 -0.64
CA SER A 72 13.14 4.42 -1.11
C SER A 72 12.98 4.52 -2.61
N GLY A 73 13.76 5.40 -3.25
CA GLY A 73 13.53 5.78 -4.63
C GLY A 73 12.27 6.64 -4.80
N LEU A 74 11.52 6.93 -3.72
CA LEU A 74 10.38 7.83 -3.76
C LEU A 74 10.82 9.25 -4.13
N GLU A 75 12.06 9.62 -3.80
CA GLU A 75 12.66 10.91 -4.16
C GLU A 75 12.71 11.12 -5.68
N GLN A 76 12.89 10.04 -6.46
CA GLN A 76 12.89 10.09 -7.93
C GLN A 76 11.52 10.47 -8.51
N HIS A 77 10.47 10.34 -7.71
CA HIS A 77 9.09 10.71 -8.04
C HIS A 77 8.65 12.01 -7.34
N GLY A 78 9.59 12.75 -6.72
CA GLY A 78 9.29 13.98 -5.97
C GLY A 78 8.52 13.72 -4.67
N LEU A 79 8.57 12.49 -4.16
CA LEU A 79 7.90 12.05 -2.95
C LEU A 79 8.91 11.93 -1.81
N GLY A 80 8.51 12.35 -0.62
CA GLY A 80 9.31 12.23 0.60
C GLY A 80 8.42 12.06 1.82
N ALA A 81 9.02 11.67 2.95
CA ALA A 81 8.31 11.67 4.22
C ALA A 81 7.83 13.09 4.55
N THR A 82 6.68 13.20 5.20
CA THR A 82 6.34 14.48 5.86
C THR A 82 7.37 14.78 6.95
N GLY A 83 7.46 16.04 7.37
CA GLY A 83 7.97 16.36 8.70
C GLY A 83 7.10 15.72 9.79
N THR A 84 7.45 15.97 11.06
CA THR A 84 6.55 15.66 12.17
C THR A 84 5.22 16.37 11.94
N LEU A 85 4.14 15.60 12.00
CA LEU A 85 2.78 16.10 11.77
C LEU A 85 2.36 17.01 12.93
N THR A 86 1.55 17.98 12.59
CA THR A 86 0.85 18.85 13.53
C THR A 86 -0.39 18.15 14.08
N GLY A 87 -0.91 18.62 15.23
CA GLY A 87 -2.15 18.08 15.81
C GLY A 87 -3.35 18.04 14.83
N PRO A 88 -3.59 19.08 14.01
CA PRO A 88 -4.61 19.02 12.96
C PRO A 88 -4.37 17.94 11.88
N GLU A 89 -3.12 17.67 11.53
CA GLU A 89 -2.79 16.62 10.57
C GLU A 89 -2.98 15.22 11.16
N HIS A 90 -2.62 15.01 12.44
CA HIS A 90 -2.96 13.78 13.16
C HIS A 90 -4.48 13.57 13.22
N ALA A 91 -5.25 14.60 13.58
CA ALA A 91 -6.71 14.52 13.60
C ALA A 91 -7.31 14.21 12.20
N GLY A 92 -6.69 14.70 11.12
CA GLY A 92 -7.07 14.34 9.76
C GLY A 92 -6.84 12.86 9.43
N TRP A 93 -5.72 12.30 9.91
CA TRP A 93 -5.47 10.86 9.82
C TRP A 93 -6.48 10.04 10.62
N ASP A 94 -6.75 10.43 11.87
CA ASP A 94 -7.73 9.76 12.73
C ASP A 94 -9.11 9.73 12.07
N ALA A 95 -9.59 10.87 11.57
CA ALA A 95 -10.90 10.97 10.92
C ALA A 95 -11.04 10.05 9.69
N VAL A 96 -9.98 9.91 8.89
CA VAL A 96 -9.98 8.99 7.74
C VAL A 96 -9.86 7.54 8.22
N TRP A 97 -9.04 7.28 9.24
CA TRP A 97 -8.78 5.96 9.78
C TRP A 97 -10.00 5.32 10.46
N ASP A 98 -10.83 6.11 11.13
CA ASP A 98 -12.03 5.64 11.84
C ASP A 98 -12.99 4.84 10.93
N GLY A 99 -13.12 5.25 9.67
CA GLY A 99 -13.96 4.55 8.71
C GLY A 99 -13.32 3.32 8.06
N VAL A 100 -11.99 3.14 8.14
CA VAL A 100 -11.26 2.12 7.38
C VAL A 100 -11.71 0.71 7.75
N TYR A 101 -11.93 0.43 9.03
CA TYR A 101 -12.35 -0.90 9.48
C TYR A 101 -13.67 -1.34 8.83
N ALA A 102 -14.66 -0.45 8.76
CA ALA A 102 -15.93 -0.72 8.12
C ALA A 102 -15.74 -1.02 6.63
N MET A 103 -14.87 -0.27 5.93
CA MET A 103 -14.59 -0.47 4.51
C MET A 103 -13.91 -1.83 4.25
N LEU A 104 -12.96 -2.23 5.09
CA LEU A 104 -12.31 -3.53 4.99
C LEU A 104 -13.30 -4.69 5.26
N ARG A 105 -14.22 -4.54 6.21
CA ARG A 105 -15.29 -5.52 6.47
C ARG A 105 -16.22 -5.69 5.28
N VAL A 106 -16.61 -4.59 4.62
CA VAL A 106 -17.39 -4.63 3.38
C VAL A 106 -16.66 -5.43 2.29
N ALA A 107 -15.34 -5.29 2.21
CA ALA A 107 -14.50 -6.05 1.28
C ALA A 107 -14.30 -7.53 1.67
N GLY A 108 -14.78 -7.96 2.82
CA GLY A 108 -14.80 -9.33 3.33
C GLY A 108 -13.78 -9.60 4.43
N GLU A 109 -14.08 -10.58 5.28
CA GLU A 109 -13.29 -10.94 6.47
C GLU A 109 -11.80 -11.21 6.17
N GLY A 110 -11.49 -11.72 4.98
CA GLY A 110 -10.11 -11.92 4.54
C GLY A 110 -9.29 -10.62 4.49
N ARG A 111 -9.91 -9.47 4.17
CA ARG A 111 -9.23 -8.16 4.15
C ARG A 111 -8.95 -7.64 5.54
N VAL A 112 -9.91 -7.82 6.45
CA VAL A 112 -9.71 -7.50 7.87
C VAL A 112 -8.59 -8.34 8.46
N ALA A 113 -8.60 -9.66 8.20
CA ALA A 113 -7.56 -10.56 8.67
C ALA A 113 -6.18 -10.20 8.10
N GLU A 114 -6.10 -9.89 6.79
CA GLU A 114 -4.89 -9.45 6.13
C GLU A 114 -4.33 -8.17 6.75
N THR A 115 -5.15 -7.13 6.90
CA THR A 115 -4.72 -5.88 7.55
C THR A 115 -4.28 -6.11 8.99
N ARG A 116 -5.03 -6.90 9.77
CA ARG A 116 -4.67 -7.20 11.16
C ARG A 116 -3.32 -7.90 11.31
N GLN A 117 -2.98 -8.77 10.37
CA GLN A 117 -1.76 -9.58 10.42
C GLN A 117 -0.55 -8.88 9.81
N LEU A 118 -0.77 -8.11 8.75
CA LEU A 118 0.30 -7.55 7.95
C LEU A 118 0.59 -6.09 8.26
N LEU A 119 -0.40 -5.30 8.69
CA LEU A 119 -0.19 -3.87 8.92
C LEU A 119 0.25 -3.61 10.37
N HIS A 120 1.44 -3.04 10.51
CA HIS A 120 2.00 -2.61 11.79
C HIS A 120 2.14 -1.10 11.87
N CYS A 121 2.48 -0.47 10.74
CA CYS A 121 2.83 0.93 10.68
C CYS A 121 2.30 1.58 9.39
N LEU A 122 1.76 2.78 9.53
CA LEU A 122 1.55 3.74 8.45
C LEU A 122 2.62 4.82 8.54
N VAL A 123 3.19 5.17 7.39
CA VAL A 123 4.20 6.21 7.26
C VAL A 123 3.64 7.32 6.35
N PRO A 124 3.37 8.52 6.88
CA PRO A 124 2.81 9.61 6.11
C PRO A 124 3.82 10.14 5.08
N LEU A 125 3.37 10.25 3.82
CA LEU A 125 4.12 10.86 2.73
C LEU A 125 3.62 12.28 2.45
N ALA A 126 4.55 13.18 2.15
CA ALA A 126 4.25 14.49 1.64
C ALA A 126 3.60 14.37 0.25
N ARG A 127 2.55 15.16 0.00
CA ARG A 127 1.97 15.27 -1.34
C ARG A 127 2.97 16.01 -2.25
N PRO A 128 3.20 15.55 -3.49
CA PRO A 128 4.13 16.23 -4.38
C PRO A 128 3.64 17.66 -4.69
N PRO A 129 4.54 18.66 -4.70
CA PRO A 129 4.18 20.04 -5.03
C PRO A 129 3.74 20.14 -6.50
N GLY A 130 2.51 20.63 -6.73
CA GLY A 130 1.93 20.77 -8.08
C GLY A 130 0.43 20.50 -8.18
N GLY A 131 -0.20 19.97 -7.12
CA GLY A 131 -1.66 19.87 -7.02
C GLY A 131 -2.27 21.18 -6.54
N GLY A 132 -2.53 22.13 -7.44
CA GLY A 132 -3.42 23.25 -7.15
C GLY A 132 -4.85 22.77 -6.86
N PRO A 133 -5.73 23.63 -6.31
CA PRO A 133 -7.13 23.28 -6.03
C PRO A 133 -7.89 22.73 -7.25
N ASP A 134 -7.46 23.08 -8.47
CA ASP A 134 -8.05 22.67 -9.75
C ASP A 134 -7.33 21.50 -10.46
N SER A 135 -6.28 20.92 -9.86
CA SER A 135 -5.70 19.69 -10.38
C SER A 135 -6.57 18.49 -10.00
N THR A 136 -7.37 18.01 -10.94
CA THR A 136 -8.21 16.80 -10.79
C THR A 136 -7.40 15.51 -10.57
N ALA A 137 -6.07 15.57 -10.72
CA ALA A 137 -5.16 14.51 -10.31
C ALA A 137 -4.47 14.92 -9.00
N ILE A 138 -5.19 14.77 -7.89
CA ILE A 138 -4.53 14.55 -6.61
C ILE A 138 -3.74 13.25 -6.77
N ALA A 139 -2.42 13.35 -6.93
CA ALA A 139 -1.55 12.19 -6.93
C ALA A 139 -1.59 11.59 -5.50
N HIS A 140 -2.48 10.63 -5.29
CA HIS A 140 -2.41 9.73 -4.15
C HIS A 140 -1.17 8.86 -4.35
N CYS A 141 -0.24 8.91 -3.40
CA CYS A 141 1.01 8.16 -3.48
C CYS A 141 1.11 7.21 -2.30
N SER A 142 1.38 5.95 -2.60
CA SER A 142 1.59 4.91 -1.61
C SER A 142 2.67 3.93 -2.06
N GLY A 143 3.19 3.18 -1.10
CA GLY A 143 4.17 2.13 -1.37
C GLY A 143 4.40 1.22 -0.18
N THR A 144 5.01 0.07 -0.45
CA THR A 144 5.61 -0.81 0.55
C THR A 144 7.06 -1.06 0.23
N ARG A 145 7.80 -1.49 1.25
CA ARG A 145 9.23 -1.81 1.15
C ARG A 145 9.45 -3.22 1.66
N ARG A 146 10.28 -3.98 0.97
CA ARG A 146 10.58 -5.37 1.35
C ARG A 146 11.31 -5.43 2.68
N GLU A 147 12.16 -4.44 2.93
CA GLU A 147 13.00 -4.27 4.12
C GLU A 147 12.19 -3.80 5.35
N ALA A 148 11.02 -3.20 5.13
CA ALA A 148 10.12 -2.71 6.17
C ALA A 148 8.77 -3.44 6.11
N PHE A 149 8.80 -4.77 6.22
CA PHE A 149 7.60 -5.61 6.15
C PHE A 149 6.57 -5.20 7.22
N GLY A 150 5.39 -4.82 6.74
CA GLY A 150 4.27 -4.34 7.55
C GLY A 150 4.21 -2.83 7.78
N ALA A 151 5.12 -2.08 7.14
CA ALA A 151 4.97 -0.64 6.95
C ALA A 151 4.30 -0.35 5.60
N VAL A 152 3.29 0.52 5.61
CA VAL A 152 2.68 1.09 4.41
C VAL A 152 2.95 2.59 4.40
N LEU A 153 3.58 3.06 3.34
CA LEU A 153 3.83 4.48 3.11
C LEU A 153 2.63 5.02 2.32
N SER A 154 2.05 6.14 2.77
CA SER A 154 0.89 6.73 2.09
C SER A 154 0.78 8.23 2.35
N SER A 155 0.49 9.01 1.31
CA SER A 155 -0.13 10.33 1.51
C SER A 155 -1.52 10.16 2.11
N THR A 156 -1.99 11.08 2.96
CA THR A 156 -3.34 11.00 3.55
C THR A 156 -4.41 11.00 2.46
N PRO A 157 -5.20 9.91 2.30
CA PRO A 157 -6.26 9.86 1.31
C PRO A 157 -7.44 10.74 1.74
N GLY A 158 -8.23 11.22 0.77
CA GLY A 158 -9.37 12.10 1.06
C GLY A 158 -10.57 11.41 1.72
N THR A 159 -10.63 10.07 1.70
CA THR A 159 -11.75 9.28 2.26
C THR A 159 -11.26 7.95 2.84
N SER A 160 -12.02 7.40 3.80
CA SER A 160 -11.74 6.07 4.38
C SER A 160 -11.82 4.95 3.35
N SER A 161 -12.71 5.06 2.36
CA SER A 161 -12.82 4.09 1.25
C SER A 161 -11.59 4.11 0.35
N SER A 162 -10.97 5.27 0.16
CA SER A 162 -9.71 5.41 -0.56
C SER A 162 -8.54 4.86 0.25
N LEU A 163 -8.46 5.16 1.55
CA LEU A 163 -7.41 4.61 2.41
C LEU A 163 -7.49 3.08 2.53
N ALA A 164 -8.69 2.52 2.67
CA ALA A 164 -8.87 1.07 2.66
C ALA A 164 -8.44 0.43 1.32
N ALA A 165 -8.71 1.09 0.19
CA ALA A 165 -8.21 0.64 -1.12
C ALA A 165 -6.67 0.66 -1.17
N THR A 166 -6.05 1.71 -0.64
CA THR A 166 -4.58 1.82 -0.51
C THR A 166 -4.02 0.67 0.30
N LEU A 167 -4.58 0.39 1.48
CA LEU A 167 -4.16 -0.75 2.30
C LEU A 167 -4.31 -2.07 1.55
N VAL A 168 -5.44 -2.30 0.87
CA VAL A 168 -5.64 -3.52 0.06
C VAL A 168 -4.55 -3.67 -1.01
N HIS A 169 -4.21 -2.59 -1.70
CA HIS A 169 -3.18 -2.56 -2.74
C HIS A 169 -1.79 -2.85 -2.16
N GLU A 170 -1.38 -2.07 -1.17
CA GLU A 170 -0.04 -2.09 -0.62
C GLU A 170 0.24 -3.39 0.14
N LEU A 171 -0.74 -3.93 0.86
CA LEU A 171 -0.59 -5.22 1.52
C LEU A 171 -0.49 -6.39 0.53
N GLN A 172 -1.01 -6.28 -0.70
CA GLN A 172 -0.74 -7.30 -1.73
C GLN A 172 0.73 -7.30 -2.14
N HIS A 173 1.36 -6.14 -2.25
CA HIS A 173 2.78 -6.04 -2.54
C HIS A 173 3.61 -6.66 -1.42
N ALA A 174 3.32 -6.31 -0.17
CA ALA A 174 3.98 -6.90 0.99
C ALA A 174 3.83 -8.43 1.03
N LYS A 175 2.61 -8.94 0.83
CA LYS A 175 2.34 -10.39 0.84
C LYS A 175 3.06 -11.12 -0.28
N LEU A 176 3.07 -10.58 -1.49
CA LEU A 176 3.74 -11.20 -2.62
C LEU A 176 5.27 -11.14 -2.47
N ALA A 177 5.80 -10.06 -1.90
CA ALA A 177 7.21 -9.98 -1.52
C ALA A 177 7.54 -11.11 -0.54
N ALA A 178 6.86 -11.20 0.61
CA ALA A 178 7.09 -12.27 1.58
C ALA A 178 6.96 -13.68 0.99
N LEU A 179 6.00 -13.91 0.08
CA LEU A 179 5.89 -15.19 -0.62
C LEU A 179 7.12 -15.47 -1.50
N THR A 180 7.63 -14.46 -2.19
CA THR A 180 8.80 -14.58 -3.09
C THR A 180 10.11 -14.77 -2.32
N ASP A 181 10.19 -14.27 -1.09
CA ASP A 181 11.30 -14.50 -0.16
C ASP A 181 11.38 -15.97 0.27
N LEU A 182 10.23 -16.62 0.44
CA LEU A 182 10.14 -18.02 0.83
C LEU A 182 10.27 -18.97 -0.37
N LEU A 183 9.75 -18.57 -1.53
CA LEU A 183 9.66 -19.45 -2.70
C LEU A 183 9.81 -18.67 -4.02
N PRO A 184 10.81 -18.98 -4.86
CA PRO A 184 10.94 -18.34 -6.17
C PRO A 184 9.72 -18.58 -7.06
N LEU A 185 9.08 -17.50 -7.51
CA LEU A 185 7.92 -17.55 -8.41
C LEU A 185 8.32 -17.51 -9.89
N HIS A 186 9.50 -16.98 -10.22
CA HIS A 186 10.02 -16.96 -11.57
C HIS A 186 11.56 -16.87 -11.61
N HIS A 187 12.12 -17.14 -12.78
CA HIS A 187 13.55 -16.99 -13.10
C HIS A 187 13.82 -15.90 -14.15
N ALA A 188 12.87 -14.98 -14.38
CA ALA A 188 13.08 -13.87 -15.30
C ALA A 188 14.29 -13.02 -14.86
N ASP A 189 15.19 -12.71 -15.80
CA ASP A 189 16.46 -12.00 -15.59
C ASP A 189 16.30 -10.48 -15.41
N GLY A 190 15.06 -9.99 -15.38
CA GLY A 190 14.74 -8.57 -15.25
C GLY A 190 15.09 -7.73 -16.48
N ARG A 191 15.49 -8.30 -17.61
CA ARG A 191 15.81 -7.54 -18.85
C ARG A 191 14.58 -7.28 -19.71
N ALA A 192 13.70 -8.27 -19.81
CA ALA A 192 12.45 -8.12 -20.54
C ALA A 192 11.62 -6.95 -19.99
N ARG A 193 11.00 -6.19 -20.90
CA ARG A 193 10.23 -4.98 -20.61
C ARG A 193 8.81 -5.19 -21.11
N TYR A 194 7.87 -5.28 -20.16
CA TYR A 194 6.46 -5.54 -20.41
C TYR A 194 5.66 -4.25 -20.29
N TRP A 195 4.61 -4.14 -21.09
CA TRP A 195 3.60 -3.11 -20.90
C TRP A 195 2.76 -3.43 -19.65
N ALA A 196 2.62 -2.44 -18.76
CA ALA A 196 1.78 -2.52 -17.56
C ALA A 196 0.60 -1.54 -17.70
N PRO A 197 -0.67 -1.99 -17.80
CA PRO A 197 -1.81 -1.12 -18.13
C PRO A 197 -2.16 -0.01 -17.12
N TRP A 198 -1.49 0.03 -15.97
CA TRP A 198 -1.65 1.02 -14.91
C TRP A 198 -0.51 2.05 -14.84
N ARG A 199 0.52 1.93 -15.69
CA ARG A 199 1.64 2.88 -15.74
C ARG A 199 2.17 3.05 -17.17
N PRO A 200 2.74 4.22 -17.50
CA PRO A 200 3.32 4.47 -18.81
C PRO A 200 4.69 3.78 -18.99
N ASP A 201 5.47 3.63 -17.92
CA ASP A 201 6.80 3.01 -17.98
C ASP A 201 6.73 1.49 -18.21
N PRO A 202 7.60 0.93 -19.07
CA PRO A 202 7.71 -0.51 -19.21
C PRO A 202 8.29 -1.15 -17.94
N ARG A 203 7.75 -2.30 -17.54
CA ARG A 203 8.10 -2.98 -16.29
C ARG A 203 8.91 -4.26 -16.54
N PRO A 204 9.85 -4.63 -15.66
CA PRO A 204 10.36 -5.99 -15.63
C PRO A 204 9.23 -6.98 -15.27
N PHE A 205 9.46 -8.28 -15.48
CA PHE A 205 8.47 -9.33 -15.22
C PHE A 205 7.91 -9.26 -13.78
N ASP A 206 8.80 -9.13 -12.80
CA ASP A 206 8.43 -8.97 -11.38
C ASP A 206 7.48 -7.78 -11.17
N GLY A 207 7.83 -6.62 -11.75
CA GLY A 207 6.98 -5.43 -11.66
C GLY A 207 5.61 -5.58 -12.32
N LEU A 208 5.48 -6.39 -13.38
CA LEU A 208 4.18 -6.73 -13.98
C LEU A 208 3.38 -7.67 -13.08
N LEU A 209 4.01 -8.71 -12.53
CA LEU A 209 3.38 -9.67 -11.63
C LEU A 209 2.86 -8.99 -10.37
N GLN A 210 3.70 -8.18 -9.72
CA GLN A 210 3.36 -7.36 -8.57
C GLN A 210 2.14 -6.48 -8.84
N GLY A 211 2.17 -5.73 -9.93
CA GLY A 211 1.07 -4.83 -10.28
C GLY A 211 -0.23 -5.58 -10.59
N ALA A 212 -0.17 -6.70 -11.32
CA ALA A 212 -1.36 -7.51 -11.62
C ALA A 212 -1.97 -8.11 -10.35
N TYR A 213 -1.13 -8.53 -9.40
CA TYR A 213 -1.58 -9.08 -8.12
C TYR A 213 -2.32 -8.04 -7.27
N ALA A 214 -1.75 -6.84 -7.13
CA ALA A 214 -2.37 -5.73 -6.39
C ALA A 214 -3.65 -5.20 -7.06
N HIS A 215 -3.65 -5.03 -8.39
CA HIS A 215 -4.85 -4.55 -9.11
C HIS A 215 -5.98 -5.58 -9.12
N LEU A 216 -5.69 -6.88 -9.07
CA LEU A 216 -6.71 -7.92 -8.93
C LEU A 216 -7.42 -7.81 -7.57
N ALA A 217 -6.66 -7.53 -6.51
CA ALA A 217 -7.21 -7.29 -5.18
C ALA A 217 -8.08 -6.02 -5.14
N LEU A 218 -7.63 -4.94 -5.77
CA LEU A 218 -8.41 -3.69 -5.92
C LEU A 218 -9.71 -3.93 -6.68
N ALA A 219 -9.68 -4.68 -7.79
CA ALA A 219 -10.89 -5.01 -8.53
C ALA A 219 -11.93 -5.71 -7.64
N GLY A 220 -11.49 -6.66 -6.79
CA GLY A 220 -12.38 -7.33 -5.83
C GLY A 220 -12.89 -6.42 -4.71
N TYR A 221 -12.03 -5.54 -4.18
CA TYR A 221 -12.41 -4.56 -3.17
C TYR A 221 -13.50 -3.62 -3.68
N TRP A 222 -13.26 -2.97 -4.82
CA TRP A 222 -14.19 -2.00 -5.40
C TRP A 222 -15.52 -2.62 -5.82
N GLN A 223 -15.53 -3.88 -6.30
CA GLN A 223 -16.80 -4.59 -6.58
C GLN A 223 -17.66 -4.72 -5.32
N ARG A 224 -17.05 -5.14 -4.20
CA ARG A 224 -17.78 -5.32 -2.95
C ARG A 224 -18.25 -4.00 -2.36
N TYR A 225 -17.41 -2.96 -2.44
CA TYR A 225 -17.80 -1.62 -2.04
C TYR A 225 -18.96 -1.08 -2.88
N ALA A 226 -18.92 -1.25 -4.21
CA ALA A 226 -20.00 -0.85 -5.11
C ALA A 226 -21.33 -1.58 -4.85
N LEU A 227 -21.26 -2.86 -4.48
CA LEU A 227 -22.45 -3.66 -4.15
C LEU A 227 -23.05 -3.29 -2.79
N TRP A 228 -22.25 -2.72 -1.88
CA TRP A 228 -22.67 -2.33 -0.54
C TRP A 228 -23.15 -0.88 -0.47
N SER A 229 -22.50 0.03 -1.19
CA SER A 229 -22.78 1.46 -1.08
C SER A 229 -24.16 1.84 -1.62
N SER A 230 -24.96 2.49 -0.78
CA SER A 230 -26.26 3.07 -1.16
C SER A 230 -26.12 4.41 -1.87
N ASP A 231 -25.04 5.15 -1.60
CA ASP A 231 -24.78 6.44 -2.24
C ASP A 231 -24.53 6.26 -3.75
N PRO A 232 -25.31 6.91 -4.62
CA PRO A 232 -25.17 6.72 -6.06
C PRO A 232 -23.82 7.13 -6.64
N ALA A 233 -23.19 8.19 -6.11
CA ALA A 233 -21.93 8.70 -6.63
C ALA A 233 -20.76 7.78 -6.23
N ASP A 234 -20.71 7.37 -4.97
CA ASP A 234 -19.73 6.40 -4.48
C ASP A 234 -19.87 5.07 -5.21
N ARG A 235 -21.10 4.60 -5.41
CA ARG A 235 -21.37 3.36 -6.14
C ARG A 235 -20.91 3.43 -7.60
N ASP A 236 -21.19 4.52 -8.31
CA ASP A 236 -20.74 4.69 -9.70
C ASP A 236 -19.20 4.72 -9.78
N ASN A 237 -18.56 5.49 -8.90
CA ASN A 237 -17.10 5.58 -8.83
C ASN A 237 -16.46 4.21 -8.54
N ALA A 238 -17.01 3.47 -7.57
CA ALA A 238 -16.55 2.13 -7.24
C ALA A 238 -16.72 1.14 -8.41
N TRP A 239 -17.83 1.21 -9.15
CA TRP A 239 -17.99 0.40 -10.36
C TRP A 239 -17.02 0.78 -11.48
N ALA A 240 -16.70 2.07 -11.63
CA ALA A 240 -15.68 2.53 -12.55
C ALA A 240 -14.29 1.98 -12.17
N GLU A 241 -13.89 2.09 -10.91
CA GLU A 241 -12.62 1.59 -10.39
C GLU A 241 -12.48 0.07 -10.48
N HIS A 242 -13.54 -0.68 -10.11
CA HIS A 242 -13.61 -2.13 -10.33
C HIS A 242 -13.36 -2.49 -11.79
N SER A 243 -14.10 -1.84 -12.70
CA SER A 243 -14.06 -2.15 -14.12
C SER A 243 -12.69 -1.83 -14.72
N ARG A 244 -12.11 -0.69 -14.34
CA ARG A 244 -10.77 -0.25 -14.74
C ARG A 244 -9.72 -1.27 -14.29
N CYS A 245 -9.64 -1.57 -12.99
CA CYS A 245 -8.68 -2.53 -12.44
C CYS A 245 -8.83 -3.92 -13.09
N ARG A 246 -10.07 -4.41 -13.24
CA ARG A 246 -10.33 -5.71 -13.86
C ARG A 246 -9.90 -5.76 -15.32
N ALA A 247 -10.16 -4.71 -16.11
CA ALA A 247 -9.73 -4.62 -17.50
C ALA A 247 -8.20 -4.58 -17.61
N GLN A 248 -7.53 -3.81 -16.75
CA GLN A 248 -6.07 -3.74 -16.69
C GLN A 248 -5.45 -5.11 -16.36
N VAL A 249 -5.96 -5.81 -15.35
CA VAL A 249 -5.51 -7.17 -15.01
C VAL A 249 -5.74 -8.14 -16.17
N GLY A 250 -6.91 -8.07 -16.81
CA GLY A 250 -7.24 -8.90 -17.97
C GLY A 250 -6.28 -8.69 -19.15
N ALA A 251 -5.76 -7.46 -19.33
CA ALA A 251 -4.78 -7.15 -20.35
C ALA A 251 -3.34 -7.60 -19.99
N ALA A 252 -3.01 -7.70 -18.71
CA ALA A 252 -1.69 -8.14 -18.23
C ALA A 252 -1.56 -9.67 -18.08
N LEU A 253 -2.65 -10.35 -17.68
CA LEU A 253 -2.65 -11.80 -17.40
C LEU A 253 -2.13 -12.68 -18.55
N PRO A 254 -2.46 -12.44 -19.83
CA PRO A 254 -1.95 -13.28 -20.92
C PRO A 254 -0.42 -13.29 -21.01
N ALA A 255 0.23 -12.14 -20.77
CA ALA A 255 1.69 -12.04 -20.79
C ALA A 255 2.33 -12.80 -19.62
N LEU A 256 1.70 -12.75 -18.43
CA LEU A 256 2.14 -13.51 -17.27
C LEU A 256 1.97 -15.02 -17.48
N ARG A 257 0.79 -15.46 -17.91
CA ARG A 257 0.46 -16.88 -18.17
C ARG A 257 1.33 -17.51 -19.24
N GLY A 258 1.65 -16.74 -20.30
CA GLY A 258 2.48 -17.21 -21.41
C GLY A 258 3.98 -17.21 -21.10
N SER A 259 4.41 -16.74 -19.93
CA SER A 259 5.83 -16.63 -19.60
C SER A 259 6.45 -18.00 -19.28
N ARG A 260 7.50 -18.34 -20.04
CA ARG A 260 8.33 -19.52 -19.78
C ARG A 260 9.21 -19.38 -18.53
N SER A 261 9.33 -18.17 -18.00
CA SER A 261 10.16 -17.87 -16.83
C SER A 261 9.49 -18.22 -15.50
N LEU A 262 8.20 -18.56 -15.48
CA LEU A 262 7.50 -18.95 -14.25
C LEU A 262 8.03 -20.28 -13.70
N THR A 263 8.15 -20.38 -12.37
CA THR A 263 8.34 -21.66 -11.69
C THR A 263 7.01 -22.43 -11.61
N ALA A 264 7.03 -23.66 -11.09
CA ALA A 264 5.78 -24.39 -10.81
C ALA A 264 4.88 -23.61 -9.84
N ALA A 265 5.46 -23.03 -8.79
CA ALA A 265 4.72 -22.21 -7.83
C ALA A 265 4.18 -20.91 -8.46
N GLY A 266 4.99 -20.23 -9.28
CA GLY A 266 4.55 -19.05 -10.02
C GLY A 266 3.39 -19.35 -10.98
N ARG A 267 3.41 -20.50 -11.65
CA ARG A 267 2.28 -20.96 -12.49
C ARG A 267 1.02 -21.15 -11.65
N THR A 268 1.11 -21.83 -10.51
CA THR A 268 -0.03 -22.01 -9.59
C THR A 268 -0.61 -20.67 -9.15
N LEU A 269 0.24 -19.71 -8.76
CA LEU A 269 -0.20 -18.37 -8.38
C LEU A 269 -0.93 -17.65 -9.53
N VAL A 270 -0.32 -17.60 -10.70
CA VAL A 270 -0.86 -16.90 -11.88
C VAL A 270 -2.16 -17.53 -12.38
N GLU A 271 -2.28 -18.86 -12.34
CA GLU A 271 -3.55 -19.54 -12.64
C GLU A 271 -4.63 -19.25 -11.58
N GLY A 272 -4.24 -19.17 -10.30
CA GLY A 272 -5.14 -18.70 -9.23
C GLY A 272 -5.63 -17.26 -9.46
N MET A 273 -4.73 -16.38 -9.91
CA MET A 273 -5.09 -15.01 -10.30
C MET A 273 -6.07 -14.99 -11.48
N ALA A 274 -5.86 -15.83 -12.50
CA ALA A 274 -6.75 -15.96 -13.63
C ALA A 274 -8.14 -16.48 -13.21
N GLY A 275 -8.19 -17.50 -12.35
CA GLY A 275 -9.43 -18.01 -11.79
C GLY A 275 -10.20 -16.94 -11.01
N GLN A 276 -9.51 -16.17 -10.18
CA GLN A 276 -10.12 -15.06 -9.45
C GLN A 276 -10.60 -13.93 -10.39
N HIS A 277 -9.86 -13.62 -11.45
CA HIS A 277 -10.27 -12.65 -12.47
C HIS A 277 -11.57 -13.07 -13.19
N VAL A 278 -11.73 -14.36 -13.44
CA VAL A 278 -12.98 -14.95 -13.97
C VAL A 278 -14.11 -14.84 -12.96
N ARG A 279 -13.90 -15.19 -11.69
CA ARG A 279 -14.93 -15.07 -10.63
C ARG A 279 -15.50 -13.67 -10.50
N LEU A 280 -14.69 -12.64 -10.74
CA LEU A 280 -15.17 -11.25 -10.73
C LEU A 280 -16.24 -10.95 -11.80
N LEU A 281 -16.43 -11.82 -12.81
CA LEU A 281 -17.53 -11.72 -13.78
C LEU A 281 -18.90 -12.14 -13.24
N GLU A 282 -18.95 -12.88 -12.14
CA GLU A 282 -20.20 -13.41 -11.59
C GLU A 282 -21.15 -12.28 -11.12
N ARG A 283 -20.60 -11.09 -10.83
CA ARG A 283 -21.35 -9.90 -10.42
C ARG A 283 -20.94 -8.69 -11.27
N PRO A 284 -21.46 -8.58 -12.51
CA PRO A 284 -21.01 -7.56 -13.45
C PRO A 284 -21.45 -6.15 -13.02
N PRO A 285 -20.70 -5.11 -13.41
CA PRO A 285 -21.11 -3.72 -13.19
C PRO A 285 -22.32 -3.36 -14.06
N PRO A 286 -23.00 -2.23 -13.77
CA PRO A 286 -24.00 -1.65 -14.67
C PRO A 286 -23.46 -1.40 -16.09
N LYS A 287 -24.39 -1.25 -17.05
CA LYS A 287 -24.06 -1.00 -18.46
C LYS A 287 -23.14 0.23 -18.59
N GLY A 288 -22.17 0.14 -19.51
CA GLY A 288 -21.25 1.24 -19.84
C GLY A 288 -19.90 1.23 -19.12
N HIS A 289 -19.79 0.72 -17.88
CA HIS A 289 -18.51 0.71 -17.15
C HIS A 289 -17.45 -0.17 -17.83
N LEU A 290 -17.82 -1.37 -18.29
CA LEU A 290 -16.90 -2.26 -18.97
C LEU A 290 -16.39 -1.67 -20.30
N ALA A 291 -17.27 -1.00 -21.05
CA ALA A 291 -16.89 -0.34 -22.30
C ALA A 291 -15.92 0.82 -22.06
N ARG A 292 -16.20 1.67 -21.06
CA ARG A 292 -15.28 2.75 -20.64
C ARG A 292 -13.92 2.22 -20.21
N ALA A 293 -13.89 1.15 -19.39
CA ALA A 293 -12.65 0.53 -18.94
C ALA A 293 -11.84 -0.09 -20.09
N ALA A 294 -12.50 -0.74 -21.05
CA ALA A 294 -11.84 -1.28 -22.24
C ALA A 294 -11.22 -0.17 -23.10
N ALA A 295 -11.95 0.92 -23.32
CA ALA A 295 -11.46 2.08 -24.07
C ALA A 295 -10.24 2.73 -23.38
N TYR A 296 -10.27 2.85 -22.04
CA TYR A 296 -9.14 3.33 -21.25
C TYR A 296 -7.88 2.46 -21.47
N VAL A 297 -8.01 1.15 -21.34
CA VAL A 297 -6.89 0.20 -21.50
C VAL A 297 -6.32 0.24 -22.93
N GLU A 298 -7.16 0.33 -23.96
CA GLU A 298 -6.70 0.40 -25.35
C GLU A 298 -6.02 1.74 -25.67
N THR A 299 -6.49 2.84 -25.05
CA THR A 299 -5.82 4.15 -25.13
C THR A 299 -4.44 4.08 -24.51
N ALA A 300 -4.32 3.53 -23.30
CA ALA A 300 -3.04 3.33 -22.62
C ALA A 300 -2.08 2.45 -23.44
N ARG A 301 -2.59 1.38 -24.06
CA ARG A 301 -1.81 0.51 -24.96
C ARG A 301 -1.29 1.26 -26.18
N THR A 302 -2.14 2.07 -26.80
CA THR A 302 -1.78 2.87 -27.99
C THR A 302 -0.69 3.89 -27.64
N MET A 303 -0.82 4.57 -26.51
CA MET A 303 0.21 5.51 -26.02
C MET A 303 1.54 4.81 -25.77
N TRP A 304 1.53 3.65 -25.10
CA TRP A 304 2.74 2.88 -24.85
C TRP A 304 3.43 2.42 -26.15
N ARG A 305 2.67 1.88 -27.12
CA ARG A 305 3.23 1.47 -28.42
C ARG A 305 3.92 2.64 -29.13
N ARG A 306 3.33 3.83 -29.12
CA ARG A 306 3.92 5.04 -29.73
C ARG A 306 5.24 5.44 -29.06
N GLN A 307 5.39 5.22 -27.76
CA GLN A 307 6.64 5.49 -27.04
C GLN A 307 7.73 4.46 -27.32
N GLN A 308 7.37 3.20 -27.61
CA GLN A 308 8.34 2.13 -27.91
C GLN A 308 8.86 2.16 -29.36
N THR A 309 8.18 2.85 -30.27
CA THR A 309 8.61 3.03 -31.67
C THR A 309 9.52 4.25 -31.86
N ARG A 310 9.73 5.05 -30.81
CA ARG A 310 10.67 6.19 -30.80
C ARG A 310 12.01 5.74 -30.23
#